data_AF-A0A7X9FUD7-F1
#
_entry.id   AF-A0A7X9FUD7-F1
#
_cell.length_a   1.000
_cell.length_b   1.000
_cell.length_c   1.000
_cell.angle_alpha   90.00
_cell.angle_beta   90.00
_cell.angle_gamma   90.00
#
_symmetry.space_group_name_H-M   'P 1'
#
loop_
_entity.id
_entity.type
_entity.pdbx_description
1 polymer ?
#
loop_
_entity_poly.entity_id
_entity_poly.type
_entity_poly.pdbx_seq_one_letter_code
_entity_poly.pdbx_strand_id
1 'polypeptide(L)'
;PQWSSDGRSIAFSTDRFWPGWDLCFFNLDSQKENCPLGGVETYCRPRFSNDGKRLAYSYGAFESVDIYLRNLETNKDSRITELPGREYDAAWSPDDRFIAFTNNGDSKKHFKLFVVNLEDKKAQLLVETNASIRFLSWAK
;
A
#
# COMPACT_ATOMS: atom_id res chain seq x y z
N PRO A 1 -3.49 -2.45 -10.25
CA PRO A 1 -4.42 -1.29 -10.30
C PRO A 1 -5.53 -1.48 -9.27
N GLN A 2 -6.13 -0.40 -8.79
CA GLN A 2 -7.29 -0.41 -7.90
C GLN A 2 -8.28 0.67 -8.30
N TRP A 3 -9.56 0.31 -8.26
CA TRP A 3 -10.65 1.26 -8.41
C TRP A 3 -10.84 2.05 -7.11
N SER A 4 -11.14 3.34 -7.24
CA SER A 4 -11.72 4.12 -6.15
C SER A 4 -13.10 3.58 -5.78
N SER A 5 -13.54 3.80 -4.55
CA SER A 5 -14.83 3.33 -4.04
C SER A 5 -16.03 3.89 -4.81
N ASP A 6 -15.89 5.10 -5.37
CA ASP A 6 -16.89 5.75 -6.23
C ASP A 6 -16.85 5.30 -7.71
N GLY A 7 -15.88 4.46 -8.08
CA GLY A 7 -15.71 3.96 -9.45
C GLY A 7 -15.25 5.00 -10.47
N ARG A 8 -14.84 6.21 -10.05
CA ARG A 8 -14.45 7.30 -10.97
C ARG A 8 -12.97 7.38 -11.28
N SER A 9 -12.13 6.72 -10.47
CA SER A 9 -10.69 6.78 -10.61
C SER A 9 -10.03 5.40 -10.49
N ILE A 10 -8.88 5.26 -11.14
CA ILE A 10 -8.04 4.06 -11.04
C ILE A 10 -6.66 4.49 -10.52
N ALA A 11 -6.23 3.92 -9.41
CA ALA A 11 -4.85 4.04 -8.93
C ALA A 11 -3.99 2.90 -9.47
N PHE A 12 -2.80 3.19 -9.95
CA PHE A 12 -1.87 2.18 -10.49
C PHE A 12 -0.42 2.58 -10.27
N SER A 13 0.47 1.58 -10.38
CA SER A 13 1.91 1.78 -10.31
C SER A 13 2.51 1.66 -11.70
N THR A 14 3.52 2.47 -12.01
CA THR A 14 4.17 2.53 -13.32
C THR A 14 5.67 2.74 -13.16
N ASP A 15 6.48 2.19 -14.05
CA ASP A 15 7.93 2.41 -14.12
C ASP A 15 8.33 3.34 -15.30
N ARG A 16 7.33 3.90 -15.99
CA ARG A 16 7.49 4.90 -17.08
C ARG A 16 8.46 6.05 -16.75
N PHE A 17 8.67 6.40 -15.47
CA PHE A 17 9.53 7.51 -15.05
C PHE A 17 10.76 7.07 -14.23
N TRP A 18 11.34 5.92 -14.58
CA TRP A 18 12.60 5.38 -14.04
C TRP A 18 13.62 6.46 -13.56
N PRO A 19 14.30 6.30 -12.40
CA PRO A 19 14.59 5.05 -11.68
C PRO A 19 13.72 4.83 -10.45
N GLY A 20 12.45 4.48 -10.62
CA GLY A 20 11.55 4.17 -9.52
C GLY A 20 10.24 3.60 -10.03
N TRP A 21 9.34 3.34 -9.09
CA TRP A 21 7.94 3.07 -9.41
C TRP A 21 7.13 4.26 -8.93
N ASP A 22 6.30 4.82 -9.80
CA ASP A 22 5.44 5.95 -9.47
C ASP A 22 4.02 5.48 -9.26
N LEU A 23 3.29 6.17 -8.39
CA LEU A 23 1.87 5.99 -8.20
C LEU A 23 1.10 7.05 -8.98
N CYS A 24 0.29 6.57 -9.91
CA CYS A 24 -0.56 7.42 -10.73
C CYS A 24 -2.03 7.12 -10.51
N PHE A 25 -2.83 8.14 -10.80
CA PHE A 25 -4.28 8.11 -10.79
C PHE A 25 -4.76 8.48 -12.18
N PHE A 26 -5.68 7.69 -12.72
CA PHE A 26 -6.44 8.06 -13.90
C PHE A 26 -7.87 8.37 -13.49
N ASN A 27 -8.36 9.58 -13.80
CA ASN A 27 -9.73 9.98 -13.57
C ASN A 27 -10.54 9.81 -14.86
N LEU A 28 -11.63 9.04 -14.80
CA LEU A 28 -12.43 8.67 -15.96
C LEU A 28 -13.27 9.83 -16.49
N ASP A 29 -13.81 10.67 -15.62
CA ASP A 29 -14.68 11.78 -16.00
C ASP A 29 -13.92 12.83 -16.83
N SER A 30 -12.72 13.19 -16.37
CA SER A 30 -11.86 14.18 -17.02
C SER A 30 -10.93 13.59 -18.09
N GLN A 31 -10.80 12.25 -18.13
CA GLN A 31 -9.82 11.52 -18.93
C GLN A 31 -8.37 12.01 -18.70
N LYS A 32 -8.06 12.41 -17.46
CA LYS A 32 -6.73 12.91 -17.09
C LYS A 32 -6.02 11.96 -16.16
N GLU A 33 -4.72 11.83 -16.41
CA GLU A 33 -3.78 11.14 -15.54
C GLU A 33 -3.02 12.14 -14.68
N ASN A 34 -2.73 11.76 -13.43
CA ASN A 34 -1.84 12.48 -12.54
C ASN A 34 -0.97 11.49 -11.74
N CYS A 35 0.32 11.75 -11.64
CA CYS A 35 1.29 10.92 -10.92
C CYS A 35 1.89 11.69 -9.73
N PRO A 36 1.15 11.87 -8.63
CA PRO A 36 1.57 12.74 -7.53
C PRO A 36 2.65 12.13 -6.63
N LEU A 37 2.89 10.82 -6.73
CA LEU A 37 3.88 10.11 -5.93
C LEU A 37 4.90 9.48 -6.87
N GLY A 38 6.12 9.99 -6.86
CA GLY A 38 7.17 9.53 -7.75
C GLY A 38 8.56 9.93 -7.30
N GLY A 39 9.56 9.38 -7.98
CA GLY A 39 10.96 9.65 -7.68
C GLY A 39 11.84 8.41 -7.78
N VAL A 40 13.01 8.45 -7.12
CA VAL A 40 14.02 7.38 -7.19
C VAL A 40 13.69 6.15 -6.32
N GLU A 41 12.64 6.24 -5.52
CA GLU A 41 12.20 5.18 -4.62
C GLU A 41 10.96 4.46 -5.19
N THR A 42 10.58 3.35 -4.57
CA THR A 42 9.43 2.57 -5.01
C THR A 42 8.16 3.09 -4.38
N TYR A 43 7.20 3.58 -5.18
CA TYR A 43 5.81 3.80 -4.79
C TYR A 43 4.94 2.75 -5.49
N CYS A 44 4.43 1.77 -4.76
CA CYS A 44 3.65 0.71 -5.42
C CYS A 44 2.47 0.12 -4.64
N ARG A 45 1.67 -0.68 -5.36
CA ARG A 45 0.54 -1.47 -4.84
C ARG A 45 -0.50 -0.62 -4.08
N PRO A 46 -1.09 0.38 -4.75
CA PRO A 46 -2.10 1.24 -4.13
C PRO A 46 -3.31 0.43 -3.69
N ARG A 47 -3.94 0.83 -2.58
CA ARG A 47 -5.25 0.35 -2.10
C ARG A 47 -6.03 1.47 -1.43
N PHE A 48 -7.18 1.81 -1.98
CA PHE A 48 -8.10 2.76 -1.34
C PHE A 48 -8.68 2.16 -0.06
N SER A 49 -8.89 3.01 0.96
CA SER A 49 -9.72 2.68 2.11
C SER A 49 -11.18 2.51 1.70
N ASN A 50 -11.97 1.81 2.51
CA ASN A 50 -13.38 1.59 2.21
C ASN A 50 -14.17 2.90 2.21
N ASP A 51 -13.82 3.84 3.10
CA ASP A 51 -14.38 5.19 3.14
C ASP A 51 -13.92 6.11 1.97
N GLY A 52 -12.97 5.67 1.15
CA GLY A 52 -12.42 6.43 0.01
C GLY A 52 -11.57 7.65 0.38
N LYS A 53 -11.26 7.87 1.66
CA LYS A 53 -10.52 9.06 2.12
C LYS A 53 -9.01 8.87 2.15
N ARG A 54 -8.54 7.62 2.16
CA ARG A 54 -7.14 7.26 2.33
C ARG A 54 -6.70 6.27 1.25
N LEU A 55 -5.40 6.27 1.00
CA LEU A 55 -4.75 5.33 0.11
C LEU A 55 -3.55 4.72 0.83
N ALA A 56 -3.57 3.39 0.97
CA ALA A 56 -2.40 2.63 1.38
C ALA A 56 -1.52 2.32 0.18
N TYR A 57 -0.21 2.44 0.36
CA TYR A 57 0.78 2.11 -0.66
C TYR A 57 2.09 1.71 0.00
N SER A 58 2.91 0.98 -0.73
CA SER A 58 4.26 0.62 -0.30
C SER A 58 5.25 1.70 -0.75
N TYR A 59 6.10 2.16 0.15
CA TYR A 59 7.10 3.20 -0.10
C TYR A 59 8.47 2.89 0.51
N GLY A 60 9.54 3.17 -0.25
CA GLY A 60 10.91 3.13 0.23
C GLY A 60 11.92 2.62 -0.81
N ALA A 61 13.17 2.50 -0.37
CA ALA A 61 14.25 1.93 -1.17
C ALA A 61 14.02 0.43 -1.44
N PHE A 62 14.65 -0.11 -2.50
CA PHE A 62 14.45 -1.52 -2.87
C PHE A 62 14.74 -2.49 -1.72
N GLU A 63 15.61 -2.15 -0.77
CA GLU A 63 15.96 -3.04 0.34
C GLU A 63 15.05 -2.91 1.57
N SER A 64 14.36 -1.77 1.71
CA SER A 64 13.53 -1.42 2.87
C SER A 64 12.29 -0.68 2.38
N VAL A 65 11.14 -1.34 2.45
CA VAL A 65 9.87 -0.80 1.98
C VAL A 65 8.85 -0.94 3.10
N ASP A 66 8.17 0.15 3.44
CA ASP A 66 7.13 0.17 4.45
C ASP A 66 5.76 0.49 3.84
N ILE A 67 4.71 0.31 4.63
CA ILE A 67 3.37 0.78 4.29
C ILE A 67 3.22 2.25 4.70
N TYR A 68 2.73 3.04 3.75
CA TYR A 68 2.39 4.45 3.87
C TYR A 68 0.91 4.70 3.59
N LEU A 69 0.34 5.71 4.26
CA LEU A 69 -1.03 6.17 4.08
C LEU A 69 -1.02 7.60 3.57
N ARG A 70 -1.63 7.81 2.40
CA ARG A 70 -1.95 9.14 1.87
C ARG A 70 -3.36 9.53 2.25
N ASN A 71 -3.53 10.69 2.86
CA ASN A 71 -4.83 11.35 2.97
C ASN A 71 -5.14 12.04 1.64
N LEU A 72 -6.26 11.68 1.00
CA LEU A 72 -6.59 12.13 -0.36
C LEU A 72 -7.15 13.55 -0.43
N GLU A 73 -7.70 14.06 0.68
CA GLU A 73 -8.18 15.44 0.78
C GLU A 73 -7.01 16.43 0.96
N THR A 74 -6.07 16.10 1.85
CA THR A 74 -4.97 16.99 2.25
C THR A 74 -3.67 16.71 1.52
N ASN A 75 -3.59 15.62 0.77
CA ASN A 75 -2.36 15.15 0.09
C ASN A 75 -1.18 14.87 1.04
N LYS A 76 -1.46 14.66 2.33
CA LYS A 76 -0.43 14.34 3.33
C LYS A 76 -0.20 12.84 3.45
N ASP A 77 1.06 12.44 3.49
CA ASP A 77 1.49 11.05 3.64
C ASP A 77 1.93 10.77 5.08
N SER A 78 1.74 9.54 5.53
CA SER A 78 2.14 9.09 6.87
C SER A 78 2.63 7.65 6.84
N ARG A 79 3.78 7.39 7.47
CA ARG A 79 4.29 6.04 7.71
C ARG A 79 3.49 5.38 8.84
N ILE A 80 3.11 4.11 8.66
CA ILE A 80 2.31 3.34 9.62
C ILE A 80 3.01 2.07 10.08
N THR A 81 4.06 1.66 9.39
CA THR A 81 4.86 0.48 9.72
C THR A 81 6.34 0.77 9.56
N GLU A 82 7.15 0.00 10.30
CA GLU A 82 8.61 0.11 10.34
C GLU A 82 9.17 -1.25 10.76
N LEU A 83 8.95 -2.29 9.94
CA LEU A 83 9.53 -3.60 10.17
C LEU A 83 10.74 -3.82 9.25
N PRO A 84 11.73 -4.61 9.68
CA PRO A 84 12.83 -4.99 8.81
C PRO A 84 12.33 -5.72 7.55
N GLY A 85 13.00 -5.47 6.42
CA GLY A 85 12.67 -6.06 5.12
C GLY A 85 11.69 -5.22 4.30
N ARG A 86 10.81 -5.90 3.55
CA ARG A 86 9.88 -5.28 2.60
C ARG A 86 8.45 -5.61 2.93
N GLU A 87 7.62 -4.58 2.90
CA GLU A 87 6.20 -4.65 3.20
C GLU A 87 5.36 -4.33 1.98
N TYR A 88 4.45 -5.24 1.64
CA TYR A 88 3.59 -5.11 0.47
C TYR A 88 2.18 -5.67 0.69
N ASP A 89 1.35 -5.54 -0.35
CA ASP A 89 0.03 -6.18 -0.43
C ASP A 89 -0.88 -5.76 0.73
N ALA A 90 -0.85 -4.47 1.09
CA ALA A 90 -1.77 -3.89 2.08
C ALA A 90 -3.23 -4.26 1.74
N ALA A 91 -4.06 -4.43 2.75
CA ALA A 91 -5.49 -4.68 2.61
C ALA A 91 -6.23 -4.10 3.82
N TRP A 92 -7.21 -3.24 3.55
CA TRP A 92 -8.01 -2.58 4.57
C TRP A 92 -9.04 -3.54 5.18
N SER A 93 -9.09 -3.57 6.51
CA SER A 93 -10.24 -4.14 7.23
C SER A 93 -11.53 -3.40 6.89
N PRO A 94 -12.70 -4.06 6.96
CA PRO A 94 -13.97 -3.44 6.55
C PRO A 94 -14.34 -2.17 7.33
N ASP A 95 -13.85 -2.03 8.56
CA ASP A 95 -14.08 -0.88 9.43
C ASP A 95 -12.99 0.20 9.34
N ASP A 96 -12.03 0.04 8.41
CA ASP A 96 -10.89 0.93 8.18
C ASP A 96 -10.00 1.20 9.42
N ARG A 97 -10.03 0.32 10.43
CA ARG A 97 -9.18 0.43 11.65
C ARG A 97 -7.87 -0.33 11.56
N PHE A 98 -7.83 -1.37 10.75
CA PHE A 98 -6.66 -2.24 10.55
C PHE A 98 -6.24 -2.32 9.09
N ILE A 99 -4.94 -2.58 8.89
CA ILE A 99 -4.38 -2.97 7.61
C ILE A 99 -3.67 -4.31 7.77
N ALA A 100 -4.09 -5.31 7.00
CA ALA A 100 -3.31 -6.52 6.80
C ALA A 100 -2.26 -6.28 5.72
N PHE A 101 -1.06 -6.82 5.88
CA PHE A 101 0.02 -6.67 4.92
C PHE A 101 0.96 -7.86 4.98
N THR A 102 1.82 -7.97 3.97
CA THR A 102 2.84 -9.01 3.89
C THR A 102 4.21 -8.42 4.18
N ASN A 103 5.04 -9.12 4.96
CA ASN A 103 6.43 -8.74 5.24
C ASN A 103 7.36 -9.93 5.04
N ASN A 104 8.52 -9.73 4.39
CA ASN A 104 9.49 -10.81 4.13
C ASN A 104 10.69 -10.88 5.09
N GLY A 105 10.74 -9.99 6.08
CA GLY A 105 11.80 -9.87 7.08
C GLY A 105 13.20 -9.66 6.49
N ASP A 106 14.21 -9.71 7.36
CA ASP A 106 15.62 -9.55 6.96
C ASP A 106 16.12 -10.63 6.01
N SER A 107 15.63 -11.86 6.16
CA SER A 107 16.03 -12.98 5.30
C SER A 107 15.55 -12.83 3.85
N LYS A 108 14.53 -11.98 3.62
CA LYS A 108 13.87 -11.73 2.33
C LYS A 108 13.33 -13.00 1.63
N LYS A 109 13.20 -14.13 2.34
CA LYS A 109 12.87 -15.45 1.74
C LYS A 109 11.37 -15.67 1.50
N HIS A 110 10.54 -15.40 2.51
CA HIS A 110 9.10 -15.70 2.48
C HIS A 110 8.30 -14.56 3.06
N PHE A 111 7.20 -14.21 2.40
CA PHE A 111 6.25 -13.21 2.88
C PHE A 111 5.31 -13.81 3.91
N LYS A 112 5.37 -13.30 5.14
CA LYS A 112 4.50 -13.62 6.29
C LYS A 112 3.34 -12.63 6.35
N LEU A 113 2.25 -12.99 7.01
CA LEU A 113 1.07 -12.14 7.17
C LEU A 113 1.12 -11.37 8.49
N PHE A 114 0.99 -10.05 8.40
CA PHE A 114 0.88 -9.14 9.53
C PHE A 114 -0.43 -8.35 9.49
N VAL A 115 -0.81 -7.80 10.64
CA VAL A 115 -1.85 -6.78 10.77
C VAL A 115 -1.32 -5.61 11.60
N VAL A 116 -1.62 -4.38 11.19
CA VAL A 116 -1.33 -3.16 11.97
C VAL A 116 -2.64 -2.50 12.37
N ASN A 117 -2.74 -2.08 13.63
CA ASN A 117 -3.80 -1.20 14.11
C ASN A 117 -3.40 0.25 13.84
N LEU A 118 -4.28 1.02 13.19
CA LEU A 118 -3.98 2.40 12.77
C LEU A 118 -4.00 3.41 13.92
N GLU A 119 -4.60 3.06 15.05
CA GLU A 119 -4.66 3.92 16.24
C GLU A 119 -3.31 3.99 16.96
N ASP A 120 -2.70 2.83 17.24
CA ASP A 120 -1.44 2.72 17.98
C ASP A 120 -0.22 2.42 17.09
N LYS A 121 -0.44 2.22 15.78
CA LYS A 121 0.57 1.82 14.78
C LYS A 121 1.34 0.54 15.14
N LYS A 122 0.73 -0.34 15.93
CA LYS A 122 1.36 -1.59 16.35
C LYS A 122 1.08 -2.71 15.36
N ALA A 123 2.15 -3.21 14.73
CA ALA A 123 2.08 -4.38 13.87
C ALA A 123 2.17 -5.69 14.68
N GLN A 124 1.39 -6.69 14.27
CA GLN A 124 1.34 -8.02 14.87
C GLN A 124 1.44 -9.08 13.77
N LEU A 125 2.27 -10.10 14.00
CA LEU A 125 2.35 -11.28 13.15
C LEU A 125 1.08 -12.13 13.34
N LEU A 126 0.42 -12.49 12.23
CA LEU A 126 -0.74 -13.37 12.25
C LEU A 126 -0.40 -14.78 11.76
N VAL A 127 0.37 -14.90 10.67
CA VAL A 127 0.72 -16.20 10.07
C VAL A 127 2.17 -16.21 9.61
N GLU A 128 2.89 -17.25 10.02
CA GLU A 128 4.24 -17.58 9.58
C GLU A 128 4.26 -18.97 8.91
N THR A 129 4.88 -19.05 7.74
CA THR A 129 4.98 -20.28 6.95
C THR A 129 6.22 -20.24 6.06
N ASN A 130 6.68 -21.41 5.62
CA ASN A 130 7.76 -21.57 4.62
C ASN A 130 7.27 -21.36 3.19
N ALA A 131 5.99 -21.05 2.99
CA ALA A 131 5.42 -20.60 1.72
C ALA A 131 5.22 -19.07 1.71
N SER A 132 5.11 -18.45 0.54
CA SER A 132 4.81 -17.01 0.45
C SER A 132 3.31 -16.74 0.49
N ILE A 133 2.87 -15.83 1.36
CA ILE A 133 1.52 -15.26 1.38
C ILE A 133 1.52 -13.95 0.59
N ARG A 134 0.57 -13.77 -0.33
CA ARG A 134 0.48 -12.61 -1.25
C ARG A 134 -0.98 -12.27 -1.58
N PHE A 135 -1.20 -11.07 -2.11
CA PHE A 135 -2.49 -10.62 -2.64
C PHE A 135 -3.65 -10.69 -1.63
N LEU A 136 -3.46 -10.05 -0.48
CA LEU A 136 -4.42 -10.08 0.60
C LEU A 136 -5.71 -9.31 0.27
N SER A 137 -6.82 -9.85 0.76
CA SER A 137 -8.11 -9.17 0.82
C SER A 137 -8.82 -9.56 2.12
N TRP A 138 -9.60 -8.62 2.64
CA TRP A 138 -10.57 -8.92 3.68
C TRP A 138 -11.88 -9.42 3.05
N ALA A 139 -12.60 -10.25 3.79
CA ALA A 139 -13.98 -10.59 3.45
C ALA A 139 -14.89 -9.38 3.73
N LYS A 140 -15.94 -9.22 2.92
CA LYS A 140 -16.99 -8.21 3.12
C LYS A 140 -18.08 -8.75 4.02
#